data_AF-A0A1I0Q382-F1
#
_entry.id   AF-A0A1I0Q382-F1
#
_cell.length_a   1.000
_cell.length_b   1.000
_cell.length_c   1.000
_cell.angle_alpha   90.00
_cell.angle_beta   90.00
_cell.angle_gamma   90.00
#
_symmetry.space_group_name_H-M   'P 1'
#
loop_
_entity.id
_entity.type
_entity.pdbx_description
1 polymer ?
#
loop_
_entity_poly.entity_id
_entity_poly.type
_entity_poly.pdbx_seq_one_letter_code
_entity_poly.pdbx_strand_id
1 'polypeptide(L)'
;MIFLERNVAMRVLIIYLMLLSSLSVFSVKPQQIIDSMVIKVAPWDAVTDIGIECSNFETSIDYQVCDEQNSCAISKIVSELNRLDKSLKGGEDMRCKIIFYHSGEALWSCCIGKITTKIESEYYYTSPSLIAVIDSIVNSHQTQLRKEVIEKWDYTPSLNKVYQYLTSQSGRLYDGIEIKEDLEFTVFCNVGEDGRTTNVQFTKNRNGKDKVIPVQITSVLEEILYHEIRWAVPPKHYADWVPIKISIKSNVSKNKTGAKANDSILVDKERTERRTIFYNEEEMNSIGEGSIIEDGGIIAKYLSDSLVVYVNKAGEEIRIVPNMVCFDKGREGLIKELFSSLDISNEDYGGRVIFFILFNNMLQVQEIRVFEPLRPSYKANDLVIDKYVKYLEQTEGRWIRKENKQEWNLYIFSTVI
;
A
#
# COMPACT_ATOMS: atom_id res chain seq x y z
N MET A 1 -84.91 7.33 -13.10
CA MET A 1 -83.65 7.90 -12.55
C MET A 1 -82.89 6.94 -11.62
N ILE A 2 -83.57 6.07 -10.86
CA ILE A 2 -82.95 5.16 -9.87
C ILE A 2 -82.13 4.01 -10.50
N PHE A 3 -82.40 3.61 -11.75
CA PHE A 3 -81.68 2.52 -12.43
C PHE A 3 -80.33 2.94 -13.06
N LEU A 4 -80.11 4.24 -13.29
CA LEU A 4 -78.86 4.72 -13.91
C LEU A 4 -77.73 4.84 -12.89
N GLU A 5 -78.05 5.24 -11.65
CA GLU A 5 -77.05 5.42 -10.58
C GLU A 5 -76.47 4.08 -10.08
N ARG A 6 -77.26 3.01 -10.13
CA ARG A 6 -76.84 1.67 -9.68
C ARG A 6 -75.73 1.07 -10.56
N ASN A 7 -75.71 1.42 -11.85
CA ASN A 7 -74.68 0.99 -12.79
C ASN A 7 -73.37 1.77 -12.62
N VAL A 8 -73.43 3.04 -12.23
CA VAL A 8 -72.24 3.86 -11.98
C VAL A 8 -71.56 3.38 -10.70
N ALA A 9 -72.32 3.13 -9.63
CA ALA A 9 -71.78 2.60 -8.37
C ALA A 9 -71.12 1.23 -8.56
N MET A 10 -71.72 0.33 -9.35
CA MET A 10 -71.15 -0.99 -9.64
C MET A 10 -69.86 -0.90 -10.48
N ARG A 11 -69.80 0.01 -11.46
CA ARG A 11 -68.59 0.23 -12.27
C ARG A 11 -67.46 0.83 -11.44
N VAL A 12 -67.75 1.79 -10.57
CA VAL A 12 -66.76 2.37 -9.66
C VAL A 12 -66.25 1.33 -8.67
N LEU A 13 -67.12 0.47 -8.13
CA LEU A 13 -66.73 -0.63 -7.24
C LEU A 13 -65.80 -1.63 -7.95
N ILE A 14 -66.09 -1.99 -9.20
CA ILE A 14 -65.25 -2.90 -9.99
C ILE A 14 -63.89 -2.27 -10.28
N ILE A 15 -63.84 -0.98 -10.65
CA ILE A 15 -62.57 -0.26 -10.86
C ILE A 15 -61.77 -0.19 -9.56
N TYR A 16 -62.42 0.06 -8.43
CA TYR A 16 -61.77 0.11 -7.12
C TYR A 16 -61.24 -1.26 -6.67
N LEU A 17 -61.98 -2.34 -6.95
CA LEU A 17 -61.53 -3.71 -6.71
C LEU A 17 -60.36 -4.10 -7.62
N MET A 18 -60.38 -3.70 -8.89
CA MET A 18 -59.25 -3.92 -9.80
C MET A 18 -58.00 -3.16 -9.34
N LEU A 19 -58.14 -1.90 -8.91
CA LEU A 19 -57.04 -1.09 -8.34
C LEU A 19 -56.48 -1.69 -7.04
N LEU A 20 -57.33 -2.18 -6.15
CA LEU A 20 -56.91 -2.87 -4.92
C LEU A 20 -56.21 -4.21 -5.20
N SER A 21 -56.67 -4.96 -6.22
CA SER A 21 -56.02 -6.22 -6.62
C SER A 21 -54.68 -6.03 -7.34
N SER A 22 -54.44 -4.88 -7.97
CA SER A 22 -53.13 -4.54 -8.54
C SER A 22 -52.09 -4.08 -7.50
N LEU A 23 -52.53 -3.71 -6.28
CA LEU A 23 -51.64 -3.29 -5.20
C LEU A 23 -51.05 -4.47 -4.41
N SER A 24 -51.62 -5.67 -4.48
CA SER A 24 -51.16 -6.86 -3.76
C SER A 24 -50.12 -7.71 -4.51
N VAL A 25 -49.76 -7.35 -5.75
CA VAL A 25 -48.78 -8.11 -6.56
C VAL A 25 -47.33 -7.59 -6.41
N PHE A 26 -47.11 -6.46 -5.74
CA PHE A 26 -45.78 -5.83 -5.63
C PHE A 26 -45.09 -5.98 -4.26
N SER A 27 -45.45 -6.99 -3.45
CA SER A 27 -44.79 -7.20 -2.15
C SER A 27 -44.40 -8.65 -1.85
N VAL A 28 -44.11 -9.45 -2.87
CA VAL A 28 -43.23 -10.59 -2.70
C VAL A 28 -41.89 -10.15 -3.27
N LYS A 29 -40.95 -9.73 -2.41
CA LYS A 29 -39.55 -9.66 -2.84
C LYS A 29 -39.27 -11.04 -3.46
N PRO A 30 -38.96 -11.14 -4.77
CA PRO A 30 -38.62 -12.44 -5.34
C PRO A 30 -37.50 -12.98 -4.44
N GLN A 31 -37.75 -14.11 -3.81
CA GLN A 31 -36.77 -14.78 -2.99
C GLN A 31 -35.64 -15.10 -3.96
N GLN A 32 -34.61 -14.25 -3.97
CA GLN A 32 -33.55 -14.30 -4.96
C GLN A 32 -32.95 -15.70 -4.86
N ILE A 33 -33.09 -16.47 -5.93
CA ILE A 33 -32.64 -17.86 -5.97
C ILE A 33 -31.12 -17.79 -6.03
N ILE A 34 -30.46 -18.09 -4.92
CA ILE A 34 -29.00 -18.17 -4.86
C ILE A 34 -28.60 -19.58 -5.28
N ASP A 35 -27.80 -19.71 -6.34
CA ASP A 35 -27.30 -21.00 -6.81
C ASP A 35 -25.82 -21.26 -6.46
N SER A 36 -25.09 -20.19 -6.16
CA SER A 36 -23.67 -20.27 -5.84
C SER A 36 -23.23 -19.11 -4.96
N MET A 37 -22.12 -19.29 -4.25
CA MET A 37 -21.50 -18.24 -3.45
C MET A 37 -19.98 -18.37 -3.46
N VAL A 38 -19.31 -17.23 -3.33
CA VAL A 38 -17.86 -17.14 -3.16
C VAL A 38 -17.60 -16.62 -1.75
N ILE A 39 -16.85 -17.39 -0.96
CA ILE A 39 -16.46 -17.05 0.40
C ILE A 39 -14.97 -16.68 0.40
N LYS A 40 -14.68 -15.43 0.76
CA LYS A 40 -13.32 -14.93 0.99
C LYS A 40 -13.10 -14.82 2.50
N VAL A 41 -12.24 -15.64 3.09
CA VAL A 41 -12.06 -15.71 4.54
C VAL A 41 -10.60 -15.50 4.94
N ALA A 42 -10.39 -14.59 5.88
CA ALA A 42 -9.12 -14.39 6.57
C ALA A 42 -9.19 -15.04 7.97
N PRO A 43 -8.05 -15.34 8.61
CA PRO A 43 -8.08 -15.89 9.96
C PRO A 43 -8.80 -14.94 10.93
N TRP A 44 -9.75 -15.47 11.70
CA TRP A 44 -10.59 -14.69 12.62
C TRP A 44 -9.80 -13.94 13.70
N ASP A 45 -8.61 -14.44 14.02
CA ASP A 45 -7.71 -13.88 15.04
C ASP A 45 -6.47 -13.20 14.44
N ALA A 46 -6.44 -12.94 13.12
CA ALA A 46 -5.32 -12.28 12.48
C ALA A 46 -5.14 -10.84 13.00
N VAL A 47 -3.94 -10.49 13.46
CA VAL A 47 -3.65 -9.11 13.85
C VAL A 47 -3.49 -8.25 12.60
N THR A 48 -4.25 -7.15 12.51
CA THR A 48 -4.19 -6.21 11.40
C THR A 48 -3.77 -4.82 11.88
N ASP A 49 -2.99 -4.14 11.06
CA ASP A 49 -2.52 -2.78 11.34
C ASP A 49 -3.62 -1.71 11.17
N ILE A 50 -4.74 -2.08 10.52
CA ILE A 50 -5.89 -1.21 10.23
C ILE A 50 -7.21 -1.93 10.52
N GLY A 51 -8.27 -1.16 10.72
CA GLY A 51 -9.64 -1.67 10.74
C GLY A 51 -10.01 -2.22 9.36
N ILE A 52 -10.42 -3.49 9.31
CA ILE A 52 -10.86 -4.11 8.07
C ILE A 52 -12.34 -3.83 7.88
N GLU A 53 -12.70 -3.17 6.79
CA GLU A 53 -14.07 -2.91 6.37
C GLU A 53 -14.43 -3.77 5.17
N CYS A 54 -15.71 -3.76 4.80
CA CYS A 54 -16.18 -4.53 3.64
C CYS A 54 -15.62 -4.02 2.29
N SER A 55 -15.29 -2.73 2.23
CA SER A 55 -14.74 -2.04 1.06
C SER A 55 -13.26 -2.30 0.84
N ASN A 56 -12.48 -2.49 1.91
CA ASN A 56 -11.04 -2.64 1.86
C ASN A 56 -10.56 -4.08 2.14
N PHE A 57 -11.47 -5.02 2.38
CA PHE A 57 -11.16 -6.40 2.75
C PHE A 57 -10.12 -7.03 1.83
N GLU A 58 -10.33 -6.97 0.52
CA GLU A 58 -9.45 -7.62 -0.46
C GLU A 58 -8.05 -6.99 -0.56
N THR A 59 -7.90 -5.71 -0.19
CA THR A 59 -6.61 -4.99 -0.28
C THR A 59 -5.85 -5.00 1.04
N SER A 60 -6.54 -5.28 2.15
CA SER A 60 -6.05 -5.00 3.50
C SER A 60 -5.65 -6.24 4.29
N ILE A 61 -6.09 -7.44 3.89
CA ILE A 61 -5.76 -8.69 4.58
C ILE A 61 -5.62 -9.84 3.58
N ASP A 62 -4.69 -10.76 3.83
CA ASP A 62 -4.60 -11.99 3.04
C ASP A 62 -5.76 -12.93 3.41
N TYR A 63 -6.39 -13.54 2.40
CA TYR A 63 -7.57 -14.38 2.55
C TYR A 63 -7.48 -15.66 1.71
N GLN A 64 -8.27 -16.66 2.11
CA GLN A 64 -8.56 -17.86 1.33
C GLN A 64 -9.86 -17.66 0.55
N VAL A 65 -9.97 -18.29 -0.62
CA VAL A 65 -11.18 -18.26 -1.45
C VAL A 65 -11.78 -19.65 -1.49
N CYS A 66 -13.09 -19.74 -1.30
CA CYS A 66 -13.88 -20.96 -1.40
C CYS A 66 -15.11 -20.70 -2.27
N ASP A 67 -15.20 -21.40 -3.40
CA ASP A 67 -16.38 -21.41 -4.26
C ASP A 67 -17.32 -22.52 -3.80
N GLU A 68 -18.57 -22.19 -3.47
CA GLU A 68 -19.56 -23.15 -2.98
C GLU A 68 -20.83 -23.11 -3.85
N GLN A 69 -21.26 -24.29 -4.29
CA GLN A 69 -22.45 -24.51 -5.14
C GLN A 69 -23.47 -25.45 -4.47
N ASN A 70 -23.13 -26.01 -3.31
CA ASN A 70 -24.01 -26.90 -2.57
C ASN A 70 -25.18 -26.12 -1.96
N SER A 71 -26.38 -26.38 -2.46
CA SER A 71 -27.62 -25.73 -2.00
C SER A 71 -27.90 -25.92 -0.50
N CYS A 72 -27.45 -27.02 0.11
CA CYS A 72 -27.56 -27.25 1.56
C CYS A 72 -26.62 -26.32 2.35
N ALA A 73 -25.39 -26.11 1.87
CA ALA A 73 -24.45 -25.18 2.50
C ALA A 73 -24.92 -23.73 2.37
N ILE A 74 -25.34 -23.34 1.15
CA ILE A 74 -25.88 -22.01 0.85
C ILE A 74 -27.11 -21.71 1.73
N SER A 75 -28.08 -22.62 1.78
CA SER A 75 -29.30 -22.42 2.59
C SER A 75 -29.01 -22.32 4.09
N LYS A 76 -28.01 -23.02 4.61
CA LYS A 76 -27.56 -22.87 6.00
C LYS A 76 -27.01 -21.46 6.26
N ILE A 77 -26.12 -20.95 5.41
CA ILE A 77 -25.59 -19.58 5.57
C ILE A 77 -26.71 -18.55 5.50
N VAL A 78 -27.58 -18.63 4.50
CA VAL A 78 -28.70 -17.69 4.33
C VAL A 78 -29.65 -17.75 5.51
N SER A 79 -29.94 -18.94 6.03
CA SER A 79 -30.74 -19.11 7.24
C SER A 79 -30.09 -18.44 8.46
N GLU A 80 -28.79 -18.59 8.66
CA GLU A 80 -28.10 -17.96 9.79
C GLU A 80 -28.05 -16.43 9.65
N LEU A 81 -27.83 -15.91 8.44
CA LEU A 81 -27.86 -14.47 8.16
C LEU A 81 -29.24 -13.85 8.45
N ASN A 82 -30.32 -14.53 8.08
CA ASN A 82 -31.69 -14.05 8.33
C ASN A 82 -32.11 -14.07 9.82
N ARG A 83 -31.35 -14.76 10.68
CA ARG A 83 -31.59 -14.86 12.12
C ARG A 83 -30.79 -13.84 12.93
N LEU A 84 -29.93 -13.06 12.31
CA LEU A 84 -29.07 -12.13 13.05
C LEU A 84 -29.89 -10.96 13.62
N ASP A 85 -29.60 -10.61 14.86
CA ASP A 85 -30.20 -9.45 15.51
C ASP A 85 -29.50 -8.18 15.03
N LYS A 86 -30.30 -7.15 14.73
CA LYS A 86 -29.79 -5.85 14.29
C LYS A 86 -28.94 -5.21 15.39
N SER A 87 -27.79 -4.68 15.01
CA SER A 87 -26.86 -3.98 15.89
C SER A 87 -26.94 -2.48 15.65
N LEU A 88 -26.96 -1.71 16.75
CA LEU A 88 -26.78 -0.25 16.71
C LEU A 88 -25.30 0.14 16.63
N LYS A 89 -24.40 -0.82 16.84
CA LYS A 89 -22.96 -0.62 16.74
C LYS A 89 -22.49 -1.03 15.35
N GLY A 90 -21.85 -0.10 14.65
CA GLY A 90 -20.95 -0.44 13.56
C GLY A 90 -19.73 -1.16 14.11
N GLY A 91 -19.23 -2.14 13.38
CA GLY A 91 -17.95 -2.78 13.69
C GLY A 91 -17.01 -2.63 12.52
N GLU A 92 -15.81 -2.17 12.84
CA GLU A 92 -14.62 -2.32 12.03
C GLU A 92 -13.99 -3.67 12.43
N ASP A 93 -13.31 -4.33 11.49
CA ASP A 93 -12.69 -5.65 11.60
C ASP A 93 -13.47 -6.85 11.00
N MET A 94 -13.76 -6.75 9.70
CA MET A 94 -14.34 -7.81 8.87
C MET A 94 -13.29 -8.89 8.57
N ARG A 95 -13.67 -10.16 8.72
CA ARG A 95 -12.79 -11.33 8.55
C ARG A 95 -13.25 -12.26 7.44
N CYS A 96 -14.48 -12.10 6.99
CA CYS A 96 -15.03 -12.87 5.90
C CYS A 96 -15.88 -11.96 5.01
N LYS A 97 -15.82 -12.16 3.70
CA LYS A 97 -16.69 -11.54 2.70
C LYS A 97 -17.32 -12.63 1.86
N ILE A 98 -18.65 -12.64 1.80
CA ILE A 98 -19.41 -13.61 1.02
C ILE A 98 -20.13 -12.86 -0.10
N ILE A 99 -19.98 -13.35 -1.32
CA ILE A 99 -20.66 -12.83 -2.50
C ILE A 99 -21.61 -13.92 -3.00
N PHE A 100 -22.89 -13.61 -3.08
CA PHE A 100 -23.93 -14.53 -3.53
C PHE A 100 -24.23 -14.31 -5.01
N TYR A 101 -24.39 -15.40 -5.76
CA TYR A 101 -24.60 -15.38 -7.19
C TYR A 101 -25.88 -16.11 -7.59
N HIS A 102 -26.42 -15.70 -8.75
CA HIS A 102 -27.42 -16.43 -9.50
C HIS A 102 -27.10 -16.38 -10.97
N SER A 103 -27.01 -17.54 -11.63
CA SER A 103 -26.72 -17.66 -13.06
C SER A 103 -25.45 -16.90 -13.48
N GLY A 104 -24.46 -16.84 -12.58
CA GLY A 104 -23.19 -16.13 -12.80
C GLY A 104 -23.22 -14.63 -12.51
N GLU A 105 -24.38 -14.04 -12.17
CA GLU A 105 -24.49 -12.64 -11.78
C GLU A 105 -24.42 -12.48 -10.25
N ALA A 106 -23.62 -11.52 -9.79
CA ALA A 106 -23.53 -11.20 -8.36
C ALA A 106 -24.82 -10.50 -7.91
N LEU A 107 -25.50 -11.10 -6.94
CA LEU A 107 -26.76 -10.58 -6.39
C LEU A 107 -26.51 -9.55 -5.29
N TRP A 108 -25.78 -9.97 -4.25
CA TRP A 108 -25.43 -9.15 -3.09
C TRP A 108 -24.24 -9.75 -2.36
N SER A 109 -23.65 -8.96 -1.47
CA SER A 109 -22.54 -9.39 -0.63
C SER A 109 -22.75 -9.00 0.82
N CYS A 110 -22.19 -9.78 1.73
CA CYS A 110 -22.08 -9.40 3.14
C CYS A 110 -20.64 -9.55 3.62
N CYS A 111 -20.31 -8.79 4.66
CA CYS A 111 -19.03 -8.89 5.34
C CYS A 111 -19.25 -9.22 6.80
N ILE A 112 -18.47 -10.15 7.32
CA ILE A 112 -18.68 -10.80 8.61
C ILE A 112 -17.40 -10.59 9.42
N GLY A 113 -17.50 -9.82 10.50
CA GLY A 113 -16.48 -9.71 11.52
C GLY A 113 -16.79 -10.62 12.71
N LYS A 114 -15.88 -10.66 13.68
CA LYS A 114 -16.03 -11.51 14.89
C LYS A 114 -17.23 -11.08 15.77
N ILE A 115 -17.56 -9.80 15.75
CA ILE A 115 -18.61 -9.21 16.60
C ILE A 115 -19.82 -8.77 15.77
N THR A 116 -19.60 -8.20 14.57
CA THR A 116 -20.67 -7.65 13.74
C THR A 116 -20.60 -8.14 12.30
N THR A 117 -21.77 -8.36 11.70
CA THR A 117 -21.96 -8.64 10.28
C THR A 117 -22.58 -7.41 9.62
N LYS A 118 -22.01 -6.98 8.50
CA LYS A 118 -22.56 -5.96 7.62
C LYS A 118 -23.28 -6.62 6.45
N ILE A 119 -24.57 -6.34 6.31
CA ILE A 119 -25.38 -6.76 5.16
C ILE A 119 -25.90 -5.48 4.52
N GLU A 120 -25.53 -5.24 3.27
CA GLU A 120 -25.81 -3.97 2.58
C GLU A 120 -25.32 -2.76 3.41
N SER A 121 -26.23 -1.87 3.81
CA SER A 121 -25.96 -0.69 4.64
C SER A 121 -26.20 -0.90 6.14
N GLU A 122 -26.65 -2.08 6.57
CA GLU A 122 -27.05 -2.36 7.96
C GLU A 122 -26.04 -3.28 8.68
N TYR A 123 -25.99 -3.12 10.01
CA TYR A 123 -25.13 -3.92 10.89
C TYR A 123 -25.96 -4.83 11.79
N TYR A 124 -25.46 -6.03 12.02
CA TYR A 124 -26.06 -7.09 12.83
C TYR A 124 -25.01 -7.68 13.76
N TYR A 125 -25.42 -8.30 14.87
CA TYR A 125 -24.50 -9.07 15.70
C TYR A 125 -24.13 -10.38 15.02
N THR A 126 -22.84 -10.68 14.91
CA THR A 126 -22.38 -11.97 14.38
C THR A 126 -22.70 -13.07 15.37
N SER A 127 -23.42 -14.12 14.93
CA SER A 127 -23.64 -15.30 15.77
C SER A 127 -22.44 -16.25 15.70
N PRO A 128 -22.04 -16.90 16.81
CA PRO A 128 -21.01 -17.95 16.78
C PRO A 128 -21.38 -19.12 15.87
N SER A 129 -22.69 -19.39 15.72
CA SER A 129 -23.24 -20.41 14.82
C SER A 129 -22.92 -20.09 13.35
N LEU A 130 -23.07 -18.83 12.93
CA LEU A 130 -22.72 -18.39 11.58
C LEU A 130 -21.22 -18.62 11.28
N ILE A 131 -20.35 -18.24 12.21
CA ILE A 131 -18.89 -18.47 12.09
C ILE A 131 -18.60 -19.96 11.92
N ALA A 132 -19.18 -20.80 12.78
CA ALA A 132 -18.97 -22.26 12.72
C ALA A 132 -19.45 -22.87 11.39
N VAL A 133 -20.56 -22.38 10.82
CA VAL A 133 -21.04 -22.82 9.50
C VAL A 133 -20.05 -22.42 8.40
N ILE A 134 -19.53 -21.19 8.43
CA ILE A 134 -18.54 -20.71 7.44
C ILE A 134 -17.27 -21.56 7.53
N ASP A 135 -16.73 -21.75 8.74
CA ASP A 135 -15.52 -22.55 8.95
C ASP A 135 -15.73 -23.99 8.49
N SER A 136 -16.90 -24.59 8.75
CA SER A 136 -17.21 -25.95 8.28
C SER A 136 -17.20 -26.04 6.75
N ILE A 137 -17.70 -25.02 6.05
CA ILE A 137 -17.75 -25.00 4.58
C ILE A 137 -16.32 -24.84 4.05
N VAL A 138 -15.59 -23.83 4.53
CA VAL A 138 -14.22 -23.53 4.09
C VAL A 138 -13.29 -24.73 4.32
N ASN A 139 -13.33 -25.35 5.50
CA ASN A 139 -12.46 -26.48 5.84
C ASN A 139 -12.80 -27.77 5.09
N SER A 140 -14.03 -27.90 4.56
CA SER A 140 -14.43 -29.06 3.76
C SER A 140 -13.91 -29.01 2.31
N HIS A 141 -13.45 -27.85 1.86
CA HIS A 141 -12.85 -27.66 0.53
C HIS A 141 -11.32 -27.77 0.62
N GLN A 142 -10.68 -28.46 -0.33
CA GLN A 142 -9.24 -28.36 -0.53
C GLN A 142 -8.93 -26.97 -1.10
N THR A 143 -8.65 -26.00 -0.23
CA THR A 143 -8.45 -24.60 -0.64
C THR A 143 -7.07 -24.37 -1.25
N GLN A 144 -7.04 -23.67 -2.40
CA GLN A 144 -5.86 -22.94 -2.85
C GLN A 144 -5.91 -21.54 -2.21
N LEU A 145 -4.83 -21.12 -1.54
CA LEU A 145 -4.62 -19.72 -1.21
C LEU A 145 -4.51 -18.94 -2.53
N ARG A 146 -5.62 -18.33 -2.96
CA ARG A 146 -5.66 -17.45 -4.12
C ARG A 146 -5.67 -16.01 -3.63
N LYS A 147 -4.56 -15.31 -3.84
CA LYS A 147 -4.56 -13.86 -3.93
C LYS A 147 -5.09 -13.54 -5.33
N GLU A 148 -6.38 -13.17 -5.45
CA GLU A 148 -6.86 -12.61 -6.71
C GLU A 148 -6.01 -11.40 -7.02
N VAL A 149 -5.25 -11.45 -8.12
CA VAL A 149 -4.55 -10.30 -8.66
C VAL A 149 -5.60 -9.40 -9.28
N ILE A 150 -6.37 -8.69 -8.44
CA ILE A 150 -6.94 -7.42 -8.85
C ILE A 150 -5.72 -6.58 -9.21
N GLU A 151 -5.66 -6.02 -10.43
CA GLU A 151 -4.63 -5.05 -10.80
C GLU A 151 -4.65 -3.96 -9.73
N LYS A 152 -3.72 -4.08 -8.79
CA LYS A 152 -3.62 -3.19 -7.65
C LYS A 152 -3.28 -1.85 -8.25
N TRP A 153 -4.12 -0.84 -8.00
CA TRP A 153 -3.81 0.50 -8.43
C TRP A 153 -2.48 0.90 -7.81
N ASP A 154 -1.47 1.07 -8.66
CA ASP A 154 -0.19 1.61 -8.24
C ASP A 154 -0.34 3.12 -8.01
N TYR A 155 -0.75 3.47 -6.80
CA TYR A 155 -0.86 4.86 -6.36
C TYR A 155 0.49 5.49 -6.01
N THR A 156 1.61 4.76 -6.09
CA THR A 156 2.95 5.24 -5.73
C THR A 156 3.34 6.55 -6.43
N PRO A 157 3.09 6.75 -7.74
CA PRO A 157 3.40 8.00 -8.41
C PRO A 157 2.57 9.19 -7.88
N SER A 158 1.30 8.95 -7.54
CA SER A 158 0.42 9.98 -6.95
C SER A 158 0.87 10.31 -5.53
N LEU A 159 1.20 9.27 -4.75
CA LEU A 159 1.64 9.39 -3.37
C LEU A 159 2.94 10.22 -3.26
N ASN A 160 3.88 10.05 -4.18
CA ASN A 160 5.10 10.85 -4.23
C ASN A 160 4.84 12.35 -4.45
N LYS A 161 3.86 12.69 -5.30
CA LYS A 161 3.44 14.08 -5.49
C LYS A 161 2.76 14.65 -4.25
N VAL A 162 1.94 13.84 -3.57
CA VAL A 162 1.31 14.22 -2.30
C VAL A 162 2.37 14.52 -1.25
N TYR A 163 3.39 13.67 -1.11
CA TYR A 163 4.50 13.92 -0.19
C TYR A 163 5.24 15.21 -0.50
N GLN A 164 5.62 15.45 -1.76
CA GLN A 164 6.25 16.71 -2.17
C GLN A 164 5.39 17.93 -1.84
N TYR A 165 4.09 17.82 -2.08
CA TYR A 165 3.15 18.90 -1.80
C TYR A 165 3.04 19.17 -0.29
N LEU A 166 2.83 18.12 0.52
CA LEU A 166 2.77 18.24 1.98
C LEU A 166 4.06 18.83 2.57
N THR A 167 5.23 18.46 2.05
CA THR A 167 6.50 19.08 2.44
C THR A 167 6.54 20.57 2.11
N SER A 168 6.04 20.96 0.93
CA SER A 168 5.95 22.39 0.55
C SER A 168 4.98 23.19 1.41
N GLN A 169 3.94 22.54 1.94
CA GLN A 169 2.93 23.13 2.82
C GLN A 169 3.27 22.97 4.31
N SER A 170 4.50 22.54 4.63
CA SER A 170 4.98 22.32 6.00
C SER A 170 4.70 23.50 6.94
N GLY A 171 4.95 24.73 6.49
CA GLY A 171 4.62 25.93 7.26
C GLY A 171 3.15 25.99 7.68
N ARG A 172 2.19 25.68 6.79
CA ARG A 172 0.76 25.70 7.16
C ARG A 172 0.38 24.64 8.19
N LEU A 173 1.12 23.52 8.22
CA LEU A 173 0.80 22.37 9.07
C LEU A 173 1.13 22.64 10.54
N TYR A 174 2.23 23.32 10.86
CA TYR A 174 2.70 23.47 12.24
C TYR A 174 3.32 24.83 12.58
N ASP A 175 3.20 25.84 11.72
CA ASP A 175 3.57 27.20 12.09
C ASP A 175 2.74 27.68 13.29
N GLY A 176 3.43 28.19 14.31
CA GLY A 176 2.84 28.57 15.59
C GLY A 176 2.41 27.43 16.52
N ILE A 177 2.65 26.15 16.18
CA ILE A 177 2.32 25.01 17.05
C ILE A 177 3.57 24.51 17.79
N GLU A 178 3.48 24.42 19.11
CA GLU A 178 4.53 23.77 19.93
C GLU A 178 4.37 22.25 19.88
N ILE A 179 5.32 21.57 19.22
CA ILE A 179 5.41 20.11 19.11
C ILE A 179 6.47 19.64 20.09
N LYS A 180 6.03 19.15 21.25
CA LYS A 180 6.93 18.74 22.35
C LYS A 180 7.72 17.47 22.05
N GLU A 181 7.12 16.56 21.29
CA GLU A 181 7.67 15.24 20.97
C GLU A 181 7.40 14.90 19.51
N ASP A 182 8.21 14.03 18.93
CA ASP A 182 8.01 13.53 17.58
C ASP A 182 6.61 12.90 17.43
N LEU A 183 5.87 13.34 16.42
CA LEU A 183 4.55 12.83 16.07
C LEU A 183 4.71 11.86 14.90
N GLU A 184 4.27 10.62 15.08
CA GLU A 184 4.23 9.62 14.02
C GLU A 184 2.82 9.05 13.91
N PHE A 185 2.21 9.26 12.74
CA PHE A 185 0.87 8.78 12.45
C PHE A 185 0.70 8.49 10.95
N THR A 186 -0.33 7.73 10.63
CA THR A 186 -0.75 7.44 9.25
C THR A 186 -2.10 8.10 9.02
N VAL A 187 -2.24 8.71 7.85
CA VAL A 187 -3.50 9.24 7.33
C VAL A 187 -3.93 8.35 6.18
N PHE A 188 -5.13 7.81 6.24
CA PHE A 188 -5.71 7.03 5.17
C PHE A 188 -6.67 7.90 4.37
N CYS A 189 -6.47 7.94 3.06
CA CYS A 189 -7.34 8.65 2.13
C CYS A 189 -8.15 7.64 1.34
N ASN A 190 -9.48 7.69 1.45
CA ASN A 190 -10.35 6.93 0.57
C ASN A 190 -10.51 7.70 -0.74
N VAL A 191 -10.06 7.13 -1.85
CA VAL A 191 -10.03 7.81 -3.15
C VAL A 191 -11.16 7.29 -4.03
N GLY A 192 -12.07 8.18 -4.43
CA GLY A 192 -13.16 7.85 -5.34
C GLY A 192 -12.70 7.66 -6.79
N GLU A 193 -13.60 7.15 -7.64
CA GLU A 193 -13.32 6.86 -9.06
C GLU A 193 -12.92 8.11 -9.86
N ASP A 194 -13.30 9.31 -9.39
CA ASP A 194 -12.96 10.60 -9.99
C ASP A 194 -11.59 11.15 -9.54
N GLY A 195 -10.82 10.36 -8.79
CA GLY A 195 -9.51 10.72 -8.26
C GLY A 195 -9.58 11.73 -7.11
N ARG A 196 -10.76 11.96 -6.50
CA ARG A 196 -10.90 12.82 -5.32
C ARG A 196 -10.87 11.99 -4.05
N THR A 197 -10.29 12.56 -3.00
CA THR A 197 -10.44 12.02 -1.65
C THR A 197 -11.89 12.21 -1.20
N THR A 198 -12.55 11.13 -0.81
CA THR A 198 -13.93 11.10 -0.32
C THR A 198 -14.01 10.96 1.18
N ASN A 199 -12.98 10.38 1.80
CA ASN A 199 -12.86 10.25 3.24
C ASN A 199 -11.39 10.31 3.68
N VAL A 200 -11.12 10.84 4.87
CA VAL A 200 -9.80 10.91 5.48
C VAL A 200 -9.90 10.35 6.90
N GLN A 201 -9.05 9.39 7.24
CA GLN A 201 -8.99 8.80 8.58
C GLN A 201 -7.56 8.88 9.13
N PHE A 202 -7.43 9.21 10.41
CA PHE A 202 -6.14 9.30 11.09
C PHE A 202 -5.95 8.10 12.02
N THR A 203 -4.79 7.46 11.97
CA THR A 203 -4.42 6.52 13.04
C THR A 203 -4.19 7.26 14.33
N LYS A 204 -4.50 6.62 15.46
CA LYS A 204 -3.94 7.02 16.75
C LYS A 204 -2.41 6.93 16.70
N ASN A 205 -1.72 7.86 17.37
CA ASN A 205 -0.25 7.88 17.41
C ASN A 205 0.29 6.52 17.87
N ARG A 206 1.24 5.96 17.10
CA ARG A 206 1.81 4.61 17.32
C ARG A 206 2.53 4.45 18.66
N ASN A 207 2.95 5.55 19.28
CA ASN A 207 3.70 5.51 20.53
C ASN A 207 2.86 5.24 21.80
N GLY A 208 1.56 5.00 21.65
CA GLY A 208 0.71 4.43 22.71
C GLY A 208 0.29 5.39 23.84
N LYS A 209 -1.00 5.29 24.18
CA LYS A 209 -1.79 5.98 25.22
C LYS A 209 -1.92 7.50 25.06
N ASP A 210 -3.11 7.91 24.59
CA ASP A 210 -3.70 9.26 24.68
C ASP A 210 -2.92 10.44 24.06
N LYS A 211 -2.02 10.18 23.12
CA LYS A 211 -1.38 11.26 22.35
C LYS A 211 -2.28 11.70 21.21
N VAL A 212 -3.03 12.77 21.46
CA VAL A 212 -3.92 13.42 20.49
C VAL A 212 -3.10 14.20 19.48
N ILE A 213 -3.29 13.91 18.19
CA ILE A 213 -2.72 14.73 17.11
C ILE A 213 -3.38 16.12 17.22
N PRO A 214 -2.61 17.22 17.27
CA PRO A 214 -3.17 18.56 17.33
C PRO A 214 -4.24 18.79 16.24
N VAL A 215 -5.40 19.31 16.63
CA VAL A 215 -6.56 19.50 15.73
C VAL A 215 -6.20 20.36 14.52
N GLN A 216 -5.34 21.37 14.70
CA GLN A 216 -4.86 22.20 13.60
C GLN A 216 -4.12 21.38 12.53
N ILE A 217 -3.28 20.42 12.93
CA ILE A 217 -2.56 19.54 12.00
C ILE A 217 -3.56 18.67 11.23
N THR A 218 -4.53 18.06 11.92
CA THR A 218 -5.53 17.21 11.26
C THR A 218 -6.42 18.02 10.32
N SER A 219 -6.86 19.22 10.71
CA SER A 219 -7.73 20.07 9.88
C SER A 219 -7.02 20.57 8.62
N VAL A 220 -5.76 21.00 8.72
CA VAL A 220 -4.99 21.43 7.53
C VAL A 220 -4.70 20.24 6.62
N LEU A 221 -4.40 19.05 7.17
CA LEU A 221 -4.23 17.84 6.38
C LEU A 221 -5.51 17.45 5.64
N GLU A 222 -6.67 17.47 6.31
CA GLU A 222 -7.95 17.22 5.67
C GLU A 222 -8.20 18.22 4.54
N GLU A 223 -8.01 19.52 4.78
CA GLU A 223 -8.19 20.56 3.76
C GLU A 223 -7.35 20.28 2.51
N ILE A 224 -6.05 20.02 2.69
CA ILE A 224 -5.13 19.72 1.59
C ILE A 224 -5.58 18.43 0.86
N LEU A 225 -5.87 17.36 1.60
CA LEU A 225 -6.17 16.05 1.02
C LEU A 225 -7.52 16.01 0.30
N TYR A 226 -8.53 16.77 0.76
CA TYR A 226 -9.84 16.87 0.12
C TYR A 226 -9.82 17.80 -1.10
N HIS A 227 -9.20 18.98 -0.96
CA HIS A 227 -9.41 20.07 -1.91
C HIS A 227 -8.25 20.27 -2.87
N GLU A 228 -7.02 20.02 -2.42
CA GLU A 228 -5.81 20.36 -3.15
C GLU A 228 -5.18 19.14 -3.85
N ILE A 229 -5.45 17.92 -3.37
CA ILE A 229 -4.94 16.68 -3.97
C ILE A 229 -5.92 16.07 -5.00
N ARG A 230 -5.34 15.62 -6.11
CA ARG A 230 -6.01 14.78 -7.13
C ARG A 230 -5.16 13.55 -7.42
N TRP A 231 -5.77 12.39 -7.25
CA TRP A 231 -5.14 11.10 -7.44
C TRP A 231 -5.28 10.64 -8.90
N ALA A 232 -4.22 10.07 -9.46
CA ALA A 232 -4.28 9.47 -10.78
C ALA A 232 -4.85 8.05 -10.68
N VAL A 233 -6.18 7.93 -10.76
CA VAL A 233 -6.91 6.67 -10.62
C VAL A 233 -7.13 6.04 -12.00
N PRO A 234 -6.83 4.74 -12.20
CA PRO A 234 -7.10 4.05 -13.46
C PRO A 234 -8.62 3.90 -13.70
N PRO A 235 -9.06 3.79 -14.97
CA PRO A 235 -10.47 3.61 -15.30
C PRO A 235 -11.06 2.36 -14.64
N LYS A 236 -12.26 2.46 -14.08
CA LYS A 236 -13.00 1.38 -13.40
C LYS A 236 -12.38 0.86 -12.09
N HIS A 237 -11.50 1.64 -11.47
CA HIS A 237 -11.02 1.34 -10.13
C HIS A 237 -12.00 1.86 -9.08
N TYR A 238 -12.36 1.02 -8.11
CA TYR A 238 -13.24 1.37 -7.01
C TYR A 238 -12.48 2.06 -5.88
N ALA A 239 -13.23 2.64 -4.95
CA ALA A 239 -12.73 3.28 -3.74
C ALA A 239 -11.61 2.48 -3.04
N ASP A 240 -10.38 3.03 -2.99
CA ASP A 240 -9.24 2.41 -2.31
C ASP A 240 -8.68 3.34 -1.22
N TRP A 241 -8.15 2.74 -0.16
CA TRP A 241 -7.54 3.47 0.95
C TRP A 241 -6.05 3.61 0.74
N VAL A 242 -5.62 4.83 0.44
CA VAL A 242 -4.20 5.16 0.29
C VAL A 242 -3.60 5.57 1.64
N PRO A 243 -2.63 4.82 2.18
CA PRO A 243 -1.94 5.19 3.41
C PRO A 243 -0.83 6.21 3.16
N ILE A 244 -0.90 7.34 3.87
CA ILE A 244 0.10 8.40 3.88
C ILE A 244 0.72 8.43 5.27
N LYS A 245 2.03 8.20 5.36
CA LYS A 245 2.71 8.18 6.66
C LYS A 245 3.38 9.52 6.91
N ILE A 246 3.15 10.07 8.10
CA ILE A 246 3.56 11.41 8.46
C ILE A 246 4.39 11.32 9.73
N SER A 247 5.61 11.88 9.68
CA SER A 247 6.44 12.14 10.85
C SER A 247 6.70 13.65 10.97
N ILE A 248 6.43 14.20 12.15
CA ILE A 248 6.69 15.61 12.45
C ILE A 248 7.60 15.65 13.66
N LYS A 249 8.78 16.25 13.51
CA LYS A 249 9.78 16.31 14.58
C LYS A 249 9.39 17.33 15.64
N SER A 250 9.79 17.05 16.88
CA SER A 250 9.69 17.99 17.98
C SER A 250 10.43 19.29 17.63
N ASN A 251 9.77 20.43 17.82
CA ASN A 251 10.35 21.76 17.64
C ASN A 251 10.69 22.44 18.98
N VAL A 252 10.47 21.74 20.10
CA VAL A 252 10.92 22.20 21.41
C VAL A 252 12.38 21.80 21.60
N SER A 253 13.28 22.78 21.51
CA SER A 253 14.69 22.54 21.78
C SER A 253 14.85 21.98 23.20
N LYS A 254 15.45 20.78 23.34
CA LYS A 254 16.06 20.38 24.61
C LYS A 254 17.24 21.32 24.84
N ASN A 255 17.02 22.42 25.53
CA ASN A 255 18.08 23.32 25.96
C ASN A 255 19.08 22.57 26.86
N LYS A 256 20.16 22.08 26.26
CA LYS A 256 21.50 22.64 26.50
C LYS A 256 22.14 22.92 25.14
N THR A 257 22.52 24.20 24.99
CA THR A 257 23.33 24.81 23.91
C THR A 257 22.71 24.88 22.51
N GLY A 258 21.92 25.94 22.28
CA GLY A 258 22.37 27.02 21.39
C GLY A 258 22.60 26.74 19.91
N ALA A 259 21.92 25.75 19.32
CA ALA A 259 21.84 25.60 17.87
C ALA A 259 20.38 25.77 17.43
N LYS A 260 20.14 26.67 16.47
CA LYS A 260 18.84 26.84 15.82
C LYS A 260 18.44 25.49 15.21
N ALA A 261 17.32 24.95 15.69
CA ALA A 261 16.74 23.72 15.16
C ALA A 261 16.33 23.97 13.71
N ASN A 262 16.89 23.20 12.78
CA ASN A 262 16.44 23.22 11.39
C ASN A 262 15.06 22.57 11.34
N ASP A 263 14.08 23.35 10.88
CA ASP A 263 12.73 22.93 10.57
C ASP A 263 12.75 21.91 9.42
N SER A 264 12.56 20.63 9.76
CA SER A 264 12.34 19.60 8.75
C SER A 264 11.14 18.75 9.14
N ILE A 265 10.05 18.90 8.39
CA ILE A 265 9.11 17.80 8.17
C ILE A 265 9.91 16.59 7.68
N LEU A 266 9.74 15.45 8.33
CA LEU A 266 9.99 14.14 7.75
C LEU A 266 8.62 13.55 7.40
N VAL A 267 7.97 14.00 6.32
CA VAL A 267 6.83 13.20 5.82
C VAL A 267 7.44 11.87 5.41
N ASP A 268 7.03 10.82 6.11
CA ASP A 268 7.60 9.48 6.02
C ASP A 268 7.18 8.87 4.67
N LYS A 269 7.79 9.36 3.57
CA LYS A 269 7.98 8.65 2.29
C LYS A 269 8.44 7.19 2.53
N GLU A 270 9.10 7.06 3.66
CA GLU A 270 9.84 6.01 4.29
C GLU A 270 9.03 4.87 4.95
N ARG A 271 7.87 4.46 4.43
CA ARG A 271 7.36 3.12 4.82
C ARG A 271 6.52 2.42 3.75
N THR A 272 6.41 3.00 2.56
CA THR A 272 6.24 2.27 1.30
C THR A 272 7.57 2.21 0.54
N GLU A 273 8.53 3.10 0.84
CA GLU A 273 9.90 3.06 0.31
C GLU A 273 10.99 2.65 1.33
N ARG A 274 10.66 2.35 2.61
CA ARG A 274 11.66 1.75 3.53
C ARG A 274 11.80 0.25 3.30
N ARG A 275 12.69 -0.06 2.36
CA ARG A 275 13.99 -0.66 2.68
C ARG A 275 15.02 -0.13 1.68
N THR A 276 15.50 1.10 1.90
CA THR A 276 16.77 1.54 1.31
C THR A 276 17.40 2.66 2.16
N ILE A 277 17.77 2.31 3.39
CA ILE A 277 18.77 3.05 4.14
C ILE A 277 19.97 2.10 4.26
N PHE A 278 21.09 2.42 3.61
CA PHE A 278 22.30 1.61 3.66
C PHE A 278 23.34 2.26 4.57
N TYR A 279 23.57 1.76 5.78
CA TYR A 279 24.68 2.20 6.62
C TYR A 279 25.90 1.28 6.60
N ASN A 280 25.82 0.02 6.14
CA ASN A 280 26.99 -0.86 5.96
C ASN A 280 26.66 -2.13 5.12
N GLU A 281 27.66 -3.00 4.89
CA GLU A 281 27.49 -4.30 4.20
C GLU A 281 26.50 -5.26 4.91
N GLU A 282 26.27 -5.10 6.22
CA GLU A 282 25.32 -5.93 6.98
C GLU A 282 23.86 -5.54 6.70
N GLU A 283 23.58 -4.29 6.33
CA GLU A 283 22.22 -3.82 6.02
C GLU A 283 21.84 -3.99 4.54
N MET A 284 22.79 -4.15 3.61
CA MET A 284 22.48 -4.56 2.23
C MET A 284 21.97 -6.02 2.15
N ASN A 285 22.35 -6.86 3.11
CA ASN A 285 21.78 -8.20 3.27
C ASN A 285 20.37 -8.18 3.89
N SER A 286 19.81 -6.99 4.15
CA SER A 286 18.45 -6.81 4.66
C SER A 286 17.52 -6.18 3.63
N ILE A 287 17.87 -6.20 2.34
CA ILE A 287 17.01 -5.64 1.29
C ILE A 287 15.85 -6.61 1.05
N GLY A 288 14.69 -6.24 1.57
CA GLY A 288 13.43 -6.87 1.23
C GLY A 288 13.10 -6.55 -0.22
N GLU A 289 12.35 -7.44 -0.86
CA GLU A 289 11.97 -7.40 -2.27
C GLU A 289 11.66 -5.96 -2.76
N GLY A 290 12.37 -5.49 -3.80
CA GLY A 290 12.22 -4.12 -4.32
C GLY A 290 13.09 -3.80 -5.55
N SER A 291 12.69 -2.80 -6.36
CA SER A 291 13.40 -2.36 -7.58
C SER A 291 14.04 -0.98 -7.41
N ILE A 292 15.30 -0.82 -7.84
CA ILE A 292 16.02 0.47 -7.93
C ILE A 292 15.80 1.05 -9.33
N ILE A 293 15.41 2.32 -9.43
CA ILE A 293 15.00 2.97 -10.68
C ILE A 293 15.81 4.27 -10.88
N GLU A 294 16.43 4.44 -12.06
CA GLU A 294 17.01 5.70 -12.53
C GLU A 294 16.14 6.32 -13.63
N ASP A 295 16.47 7.53 -14.10
CA ASP A 295 15.76 8.25 -15.18
C ASP A 295 15.65 7.42 -16.49
N GLY A 296 16.46 6.36 -16.64
CA GLY A 296 16.45 5.39 -17.74
C GLY A 296 15.75 4.05 -17.48
N GLY A 297 15.17 3.83 -16.30
CA GLY A 297 14.44 2.59 -15.95
C GLY A 297 15.02 1.85 -14.75
N ILE A 298 14.63 0.58 -14.59
CA ILE A 298 15.07 -0.27 -13.46
C ILE A 298 16.56 -0.57 -13.63
N ILE A 299 17.37 -0.38 -12.59
CA ILE A 299 18.80 -0.74 -12.51
C ILE A 299 18.96 -2.14 -11.91
N ALA A 300 18.21 -2.44 -10.84
CA ALA A 300 18.31 -3.70 -10.13
C ALA A 300 17.00 -4.06 -9.42
N LYS A 301 16.59 -5.33 -9.43
CA LYS A 301 15.49 -5.89 -8.64
C LYS A 301 16.05 -6.88 -7.63
N TYR A 302 15.86 -6.63 -6.34
CA TYR A 302 16.27 -7.58 -5.30
C TYR A 302 15.21 -8.67 -5.18
N LEU A 303 15.62 -9.92 -5.41
CA LEU A 303 14.77 -11.11 -5.29
C LEU A 303 14.88 -11.76 -3.89
N SER A 304 16.03 -11.62 -3.23
CA SER A 304 16.29 -12.07 -1.86
C SER A 304 17.56 -11.41 -1.30
N ASP A 305 17.86 -11.66 -0.02
CA ASP A 305 19.10 -11.24 0.66
C ASP A 305 20.39 -11.73 -0.04
N SER A 306 20.29 -12.67 -0.98
CA SER A 306 21.43 -13.27 -1.68
C SER A 306 21.36 -13.18 -3.21
N LEU A 307 20.31 -12.60 -3.80
CA LEU A 307 20.11 -12.61 -5.24
C LEU A 307 19.53 -11.29 -5.78
N VAL A 308 20.20 -10.74 -6.79
CA VAL A 308 19.82 -9.51 -7.48
C VAL A 308 19.59 -9.80 -8.96
N VAL A 309 18.53 -9.23 -9.54
CA VAL A 309 18.35 -9.10 -10.99
C VAL A 309 18.87 -7.74 -11.39
N TYR A 310 20.06 -7.67 -11.96
CA TYR A 310 20.58 -6.46 -12.55
C TYR A 310 19.99 -6.27 -13.95
N VAL A 311 19.59 -5.06 -14.31
CA VAL A 311 19.09 -4.75 -15.66
C VAL A 311 20.14 -3.88 -16.35
N ASN A 312 20.84 -4.44 -17.35
CA ASN A 312 21.91 -3.73 -18.05
C ASN A 312 21.39 -2.62 -18.96
N LYS A 313 22.29 -1.81 -19.55
CA LYS A 313 21.89 -0.65 -20.39
C LYS A 313 21.11 -1.06 -21.65
N ALA A 314 21.22 -2.32 -22.07
CA ALA A 314 20.44 -2.89 -23.16
C ALA A 314 19.05 -3.39 -22.71
N GLY A 315 18.74 -3.33 -21.42
CA GLY A 315 17.47 -3.81 -20.86
C GLY A 315 17.45 -5.31 -20.53
N GLU A 316 18.59 -5.99 -20.59
CA GLU A 316 18.70 -7.41 -20.29
C GLU A 316 18.77 -7.67 -18.79
N GLU A 317 17.99 -8.63 -18.31
CA GLU A 317 17.95 -9.05 -16.91
C GLU A 317 19.01 -10.10 -16.61
N ILE A 318 19.94 -9.79 -15.71
CA ILE A 318 21.05 -10.65 -15.28
C ILE A 318 20.87 -11.01 -13.81
N ARG A 319 20.69 -12.31 -13.52
CA ARG A 319 20.58 -12.82 -12.13
C ARG A 319 21.97 -13.07 -11.55
N ILE A 320 22.34 -12.31 -10.51
CA ILE A 320 23.68 -12.27 -9.95
C ILE A 320 23.62 -12.29 -8.43
N VAL A 321 24.61 -12.92 -7.80
CA VAL A 321 24.83 -12.79 -6.36
C VAL A 321 25.77 -11.59 -6.15
N PRO A 322 25.33 -10.50 -5.51
CA PRO A 322 26.14 -9.30 -5.40
C PRO A 322 27.36 -9.52 -4.50
N ASN A 323 28.37 -8.66 -4.66
CA ASN A 323 29.56 -8.56 -3.79
C ASN A 323 30.40 -9.85 -3.68
N MET A 324 30.31 -10.71 -4.69
CA MET A 324 31.18 -11.88 -4.91
C MET A 324 32.56 -11.51 -5.48
N VAL A 325 32.80 -10.21 -5.69
CA VAL A 325 34.11 -9.64 -6.00
C VAL A 325 34.45 -8.60 -4.93
N CYS A 326 35.74 -8.40 -4.67
CA CYS A 326 36.22 -7.34 -3.79
C CYS A 326 37.45 -6.66 -4.37
N PHE A 327 37.64 -5.40 -4.00
CA PHE A 327 38.85 -4.67 -4.34
C PHE A 327 40.05 -5.20 -3.54
N ASP A 328 41.25 -5.21 -4.14
CA ASP A 328 42.49 -5.72 -3.55
C ASP A 328 42.84 -5.13 -2.17
N LYS A 329 42.51 -3.85 -1.96
CA LYS A 329 42.68 -3.12 -0.69
C LYS A 329 41.38 -3.02 0.13
N GLY A 330 40.38 -3.82 -0.21
CA GLY A 330 39.06 -3.77 0.40
C GLY A 330 38.30 -2.47 0.10
N ARG A 331 37.10 -2.37 0.66
CA ARG A 331 36.18 -1.25 0.43
C ARG A 331 36.76 0.09 0.88
N GLU A 332 37.34 0.15 2.07
CA GLU A 332 37.94 1.39 2.59
C GLU A 332 39.12 1.86 1.73
N GLY A 333 39.92 0.90 1.23
CA GLY A 333 40.99 1.19 0.28
C GLY A 333 40.47 1.74 -1.03
N LEU A 334 39.41 1.15 -1.59
CA LEU A 334 38.74 1.65 -2.79
C LEU A 334 38.24 3.08 -2.58
N ILE A 335 37.49 3.34 -1.50
CA ILE A 335 36.93 4.66 -1.19
C ILE A 335 38.04 5.69 -1.01
N LYS A 336 39.09 5.36 -0.26
CA LYS A 336 40.22 6.27 -0.03
C LYS A 336 40.94 6.62 -1.33
N GLU A 337 41.18 5.64 -2.19
CA GLU A 337 41.84 5.90 -3.48
C GLU A 337 40.95 6.71 -4.42
N LEU A 338 39.67 6.37 -4.46
CA LEU A 338 38.63 7.06 -5.19
C LEU A 338 38.63 8.56 -4.81
N PHE A 339 38.70 8.91 -3.52
CA PHE A 339 38.85 10.31 -3.08
C PHE A 339 40.21 10.91 -3.41
N SER A 340 41.31 10.18 -3.20
CA SER A 340 42.67 10.72 -3.44
C SER A 340 42.98 10.97 -4.91
N SER A 341 42.29 10.28 -5.82
CA SER A 341 42.45 10.45 -7.26
C SER A 341 41.86 11.76 -7.77
N LEU A 342 41.06 12.43 -6.94
CA LEU A 342 40.35 13.64 -7.29
C LEU A 342 40.87 14.78 -6.42
N ASP A 343 41.56 15.72 -7.06
CA ASP A 343 42.04 16.96 -6.44
C ASP A 343 40.83 17.89 -6.17
N ILE A 344 39.89 17.43 -5.35
CA ILE A 344 38.65 18.12 -5.00
C ILE A 344 38.87 18.74 -3.63
N SER A 345 38.88 20.07 -3.58
CA SER A 345 38.81 20.82 -2.32
C SER A 345 37.57 20.41 -1.56
N ASN A 346 37.73 20.06 -0.28
CA ASN A 346 36.74 19.53 0.69
C ASN A 346 35.40 20.31 0.85
N GLU A 347 35.09 21.30 0.01
CA GLU A 347 34.07 22.31 0.35
C GLU A 347 32.69 22.16 -0.31
N ASP A 348 32.42 21.27 -1.28
CA ASP A 348 31.14 21.40 -2.02
C ASP A 348 30.28 20.16 -2.23
N TYR A 349 30.53 19.05 -1.55
CA TYR A 349 29.74 17.85 -1.77
C TYR A 349 29.49 17.05 -0.49
N GLY A 350 28.21 16.77 -0.24
CA GLY A 350 27.72 16.00 0.91
C GLY A 350 26.59 15.06 0.49
N GLY A 351 26.62 14.62 -0.77
CA GLY A 351 25.61 13.77 -1.37
C GLY A 351 26.01 12.31 -1.26
N ARG A 352 25.09 11.44 -0.81
CA ARG A 352 25.35 10.00 -0.85
C ARG A 352 25.09 9.48 -2.26
N VAL A 353 26.04 8.72 -2.78
CA VAL A 353 25.99 8.12 -4.11
C VAL A 353 26.23 6.62 -4.01
N ILE A 354 25.48 5.84 -4.79
CA ILE A 354 25.56 4.38 -4.87
C ILE A 354 26.08 3.99 -6.24
N PHE A 355 27.14 3.19 -6.28
CA PHE A 355 27.75 2.68 -7.49
C PHE A 355 27.40 1.21 -7.67
N PHE A 356 27.01 0.86 -8.90
CA PHE A 356 26.83 -0.51 -9.37
C PHE A 356 27.89 -0.78 -10.44
N ILE A 357 28.80 -1.71 -10.18
CA ILE A 357 29.85 -2.10 -11.11
C ILE A 357 29.60 -3.53 -11.56
N LEU A 358 29.24 -3.68 -12.83
CA LEU A 358 29.05 -4.97 -13.48
C LEU A 358 30.37 -5.42 -14.12
N PHE A 359 30.77 -6.65 -13.85
CA PHE A 359 31.96 -7.28 -14.42
C PHE A 359 31.58 -8.55 -15.17
N ASN A 360 32.38 -8.86 -16.20
CA ASN A 360 32.34 -10.16 -16.87
C ASN A 360 33.09 -11.24 -16.08
N ASN A 361 33.17 -12.45 -16.64
CA ASN A 361 33.85 -13.59 -16.05
C ASN A 361 35.39 -13.44 -15.97
N MET A 362 35.97 -12.42 -16.57
CA MET A 362 37.40 -12.07 -16.49
C MET A 362 37.65 -10.88 -15.53
N LEU A 363 36.63 -10.43 -14.79
CA LEU A 363 36.70 -9.27 -13.89
C LEU A 363 37.01 -7.94 -14.63
N GLN A 364 36.67 -7.86 -15.91
CA GLN A 364 36.70 -6.60 -16.65
C GLN A 364 35.40 -5.85 -16.42
N VAL A 365 35.48 -4.54 -16.17
CA VAL A 365 34.32 -3.68 -15.99
C VAL A 365 33.55 -3.61 -17.31
N GLN A 366 32.28 -3.98 -17.28
CA GLN A 366 31.37 -3.91 -18.43
C GLN A 366 30.44 -2.71 -18.34
N GLU A 367 30.01 -2.37 -17.12
CA GLU A 367 29.08 -1.29 -16.91
C GLU A 367 29.25 -0.69 -15.51
N ILE A 368 29.19 0.64 -15.43
CA ILE A 368 29.07 1.37 -14.17
C ILE A 368 27.78 2.18 -14.22
N ARG A 369 26.96 2.03 -13.18
CA ARG A 369 25.81 2.90 -12.92
C ARG A 369 25.92 3.57 -11.58
N VAL A 370 25.32 4.76 -11.52
CA VAL A 370 25.42 5.66 -10.38
C VAL A 370 24.01 6.10 -10.01
N PHE A 371 23.64 5.91 -8.75
CA PHE A 371 22.33 6.24 -8.22
C PHE A 371 22.44 7.18 -7.02
N GLU A 372 21.66 8.26 -7.04
CA GLU A 372 21.63 9.30 -6.01
C GLU A 372 20.28 9.26 -5.26
N PRO A 373 20.20 8.62 -4.08
CA PRO A 373 18.92 8.37 -3.41
C PRO A 373 18.20 9.63 -2.87
N LEU A 374 18.86 10.79 -2.71
CA LEU A 374 18.33 11.88 -1.85
C LEU A 374 18.58 13.33 -2.34
N ARG A 375 18.39 13.70 -3.63
CA ARG A 375 18.25 15.13 -4.01
C ARG A 375 17.40 15.37 -5.28
N PRO A 376 16.42 16.31 -5.27
CA PRO A 376 15.76 16.82 -6.49
C PRO A 376 16.35 18.12 -7.06
N SER A 377 17.32 18.78 -6.41
CA SER A 377 17.67 20.17 -6.77
C SER A 377 19.16 20.53 -6.86
N TYR A 378 20.06 19.63 -6.50
CA TYR A 378 21.47 19.74 -6.84
C TYR A 378 21.82 18.44 -7.52
N LYS A 379 21.81 18.44 -8.86
CA LYS A 379 22.61 17.47 -9.58
C LYS A 379 23.98 17.54 -8.95
N ALA A 380 24.50 16.39 -8.53
CA ALA A 380 25.93 16.26 -8.54
C ALA A 380 26.46 16.97 -9.81
N ASN A 381 27.43 17.88 -9.67
CA ASN A 381 28.20 18.37 -10.80
C ASN A 381 28.61 17.12 -11.60
N ASP A 382 27.96 16.86 -12.74
CA ASP A 382 28.08 15.60 -13.50
C ASP A 382 29.57 15.28 -13.75
N LEU A 383 30.40 16.33 -13.83
CA LEU A 383 31.86 16.33 -13.87
C LEU A 383 32.57 15.57 -12.73
N VAL A 384 32.03 15.56 -11.52
CA VAL A 384 32.59 14.87 -10.34
C VAL A 384 32.26 13.38 -10.42
N ILE A 385 31.00 13.02 -10.70
CA ILE A 385 30.60 11.62 -10.94
C ILE A 385 31.39 11.03 -12.11
N ASP A 386 31.54 11.77 -13.20
CA ASP A 386 32.31 11.33 -14.36
C ASP A 386 33.77 11.00 -14.02
N LYS A 387 34.39 11.77 -13.11
CA LYS A 387 35.76 11.46 -12.66
C LYS A 387 35.79 10.19 -11.82
N TYR A 388 34.78 9.97 -10.97
CA TYR A 388 34.65 8.73 -10.20
C TYR A 388 34.46 7.51 -11.09
N VAL A 389 33.57 7.60 -12.08
CA VAL A 389 33.34 6.54 -13.07
C VAL A 389 34.62 6.25 -13.84
N LYS A 390 35.34 7.27 -14.34
CA LYS A 390 36.62 7.11 -15.04
C LYS A 390 37.69 6.42 -14.19
N TYR A 391 37.78 6.75 -12.90
CA TYR A 391 38.71 6.06 -12.01
C TYR A 391 38.33 4.59 -11.88
N LEU A 392 37.05 4.27 -11.66
CA LEU A 392 36.57 2.89 -11.52
C LEU A 392 36.79 2.06 -12.81
N GLU A 393 36.64 2.65 -13.99
CA GLU A 393 36.99 2.01 -15.27
C GLU A 393 38.48 1.61 -15.34
N GLN A 394 39.37 2.30 -14.62
CA GLN A 394 40.81 2.04 -14.59
C GLN A 394 41.25 1.05 -13.50
N THR A 395 40.30 0.46 -12.76
CA THR A 395 40.61 -0.49 -11.67
C THR A 395 40.75 -1.94 -12.13
N GLU A 396 40.87 -2.18 -13.44
CA GLU A 396 41.12 -3.53 -13.98
C GLU A 396 42.37 -4.18 -13.36
N GLY A 397 42.28 -5.48 -13.09
CA GLY A 397 43.37 -6.24 -12.44
C GLY A 397 43.47 -6.04 -10.92
N ARG A 398 42.66 -5.15 -10.33
CA ARG A 398 42.63 -4.90 -8.88
C ARG A 398 41.43 -5.51 -8.16
N TRP A 399 40.60 -6.23 -8.90
CA TRP A 399 39.44 -6.94 -8.38
C TRP A 399 39.78 -8.41 -8.19
N ILE A 400 39.36 -8.95 -7.05
CA ILE A 400 39.59 -10.34 -6.65
C ILE A 400 38.22 -11.01 -6.49
N ARG A 401 38.06 -12.18 -7.10
CA ARG A 401 36.83 -12.97 -6.96
C ARG A 401 36.86 -13.77 -5.65
N LYS A 402 35.78 -13.69 -4.86
CA LYS A 402 35.50 -14.60 -3.74
C LYS A 402 35.00 -15.93 -4.32
N GLU A 403 35.30 -17.07 -3.71
CA GLU A 403 35.26 -18.51 -4.15
C GLU A 403 34.19 -19.02 -5.17
N ASN A 404 33.26 -18.21 -5.64
CA ASN A 404 32.22 -18.51 -6.62
C ASN A 404 32.71 -18.42 -8.08
N LYS A 405 32.05 -19.10 -9.03
CA LYS A 405 32.33 -19.04 -10.49
C LYS A 405 31.10 -18.53 -11.26
N GLN A 406 30.73 -17.27 -11.03
CA GLN A 406 29.64 -16.64 -11.78
C GLN A 406 30.16 -16.05 -13.10
N GLU A 407 29.32 -16.14 -14.14
CA GLU A 407 29.58 -15.55 -15.46
C GLU A 407 29.62 -14.02 -15.38
N TRP A 408 28.71 -13.46 -14.60
CA TRP A 408 28.62 -12.03 -14.31
C TRP A 408 28.83 -11.79 -12.82
N ASN A 409 29.55 -10.72 -12.49
CA ASN A 409 29.80 -10.33 -11.11
C ASN A 409 29.34 -8.89 -10.92
N LEU A 410 28.68 -8.60 -9.79
CA LEU A 410 28.17 -7.27 -9.48
C LEU A 410 28.79 -6.80 -8.16
N TYR A 411 29.47 -5.66 -8.18
CA TYR A 411 29.93 -4.99 -6.96
C TYR A 411 29.08 -3.75 -6.71
N ILE A 412 28.54 -3.64 -5.49
CA ILE A 412 27.69 -2.52 -5.10
C ILE A 412 28.29 -1.87 -3.87
N PHE A 413 28.53 -0.57 -3.93
CA PHE A 413 28.96 0.18 -2.76
C PHE A 413 28.40 1.60 -2.75
N SER A 414 28.31 2.18 -1.56
CA SER A 414 27.91 3.58 -1.37
C SER A 414 29.03 4.38 -0.73
N THR A 415 29.15 5.65 -1.13
CA THR A 415 30.03 6.63 -0.50
C THR A 415 29.35 8.01 -0.43
N VAL A 416 29.82 8.88 0.46
CA VAL A 416 29.39 10.27 0.51
C VAL A 416 30.39 11.07 -0.29
N ILE A 417 30.00 11.50 -1.48
CA ILE A 417 30.83 12.39 -2.30
C ILE A 417 30.70 13.78 -1.75
#